data_AF-A0AAV9EAL4-F1
#
_entry.id   AF-A0AAV9EAL4-F1
#
_cell.length_a   1.000
_cell.length_b   1.000
_cell.length_c   1.000
_cell.angle_alpha   90.00
_cell.angle_beta   90.00
_cell.angle_gamma   90.00
#
_symmetry.space_group_name_H-M   'P 1'
#
loop_
_entity.id
_entity.type
_entity.pdbx_description
1 polymer ?
#
loop_
_entity_poly.entity_id
_entity_poly.type
_entity_poly.pdbx_seq_one_letter_code
_entity_poly.pdbx_strand_id
1 'polypeptide(L)'
;MGLLMRKKYGIVLVDSPNNLPLDCMIRRVFTSSRGDECMLLCPVDTPVQILKSTNFDGWSAVNDEEVEAIIPAATYALAKIHMHLVYSGFCYTARGGFCYSEEDIIEFRTALKVISPQGALAPKIGE
;
A
#
# COMPACT_ATOMS: atom_id res chain seq x y z
N MET A 1 4.37 -7.05 -16.39
CA MET A 1 2.94 -7.27 -16.73
C MET A 1 2.26 -7.70 -15.45
N GLY A 2 1.49 -6.81 -14.82
CA GLY A 2 1.10 -6.95 -13.43
C GLY A 2 0.11 -8.08 -13.13
N LEU A 3 0.18 -8.63 -11.92
CA LEU A 3 -0.77 -9.61 -11.41
C LEU A 3 -2.06 -8.89 -10.95
N LEU A 4 -3.22 -9.47 -11.26
CA LEU A 4 -4.54 -8.92 -10.95
C LEU A 4 -5.26 -9.79 -9.92
N MET A 5 -5.38 -9.32 -8.68
CA MET A 5 -6.10 -10.05 -7.61
C MET A 5 -7.44 -9.39 -7.29
N ARG A 6 -8.53 -10.14 -7.38
CA ARG A 6 -9.90 -9.61 -7.24
C ARG A 6 -10.42 -9.76 -5.80
N LYS A 7 -10.58 -8.63 -5.10
CA LYS A 7 -11.36 -8.51 -3.85
C LYS A 7 -12.85 -8.31 -4.20
N LYS A 8 -13.75 -8.45 -3.22
CA LYS A 8 -15.22 -8.45 -3.44
C LYS A 8 -15.75 -7.19 -4.16
N TYR A 9 -15.09 -6.04 -4.02
CA TYR A 9 -15.40 -4.76 -4.70
C TYR A 9 -14.17 -3.99 -5.22
N GLY A 10 -12.99 -4.61 -5.24
CA GLY A 10 -11.73 -3.95 -5.57
C GLY A 10 -10.72 -4.90 -6.21
N ILE A 11 -9.62 -4.35 -6.69
CA ILE A 11 -8.56 -5.05 -7.42
C ILE A 11 -7.20 -4.64 -6.82
N VAL A 12 -6.25 -5.56 -6.77
CA VAL A 12 -4.84 -5.22 -6.54
C VAL A 12 -4.11 -5.31 -7.87
N LEU A 13 -3.44 -4.23 -8.27
CA LEU A 13 -2.43 -4.23 -9.32
C LEU A 13 -1.08 -4.46 -8.68
N VAL A 14 -0.32 -5.48 -9.09
CA VAL A 14 1.06 -5.68 -8.63
C VAL A 14 2.03 -5.29 -9.73
N ASP A 15 2.92 -4.35 -9.47
CA ASP A 15 4.01 -4.05 -10.39
C ASP A 15 5.05 -5.19 -10.38
N SER A 16 5.35 -5.77 -11.55
CA SER A 16 6.12 -7.01 -11.64
C SER A 16 7.60 -6.89 -11.26
N PRO A 17 8.35 -5.84 -11.69
CA PRO A 17 9.78 -5.72 -11.38
C PRO A 17 10.02 -5.44 -9.90
N ASN A 18 9.19 -4.60 -9.28
CA ASN A 18 9.37 -4.13 -7.91
C ASN A 18 8.52 -4.89 -6.87
N ASN A 19 7.59 -5.73 -7.31
CA ASN A 19 6.60 -6.44 -6.48
C ASN A 19 5.77 -5.52 -5.56
N LEU A 20 5.52 -4.27 -6.01
CA LEU A 20 4.79 -3.26 -5.26
C LEU A 20 3.27 -3.33 -5.58
N PRO A 21 2.40 -3.55 -4.58
CA PRO A 21 0.96 -3.60 -4.80
C PRO A 21 0.31 -2.20 -4.75
N LEU A 22 -0.70 -2.00 -5.59
CA LEU A 22 -1.61 -0.85 -5.58
C LEU A 22 -3.06 -1.35 -5.46
N ASP A 23 -3.68 -1.09 -4.31
CA ASP A 23 -5.12 -1.31 -4.11
C ASP A 23 -5.93 -0.30 -4.96
N CYS A 24 -6.84 -0.80 -5.77
CA CYS A 24 -7.69 -0.04 -6.68
C CYS A 24 -9.18 -0.40 -6.52
N MET A 25 -10.05 0.60 -6.71
CA MET A 25 -11.48 0.41 -6.93
C MET A 25 -11.80 0.33 -8.42
N ILE A 26 -12.72 -0.57 -8.78
CA ILE A 26 -13.26 -0.63 -10.15
C ILE A 26 -14.26 0.51 -10.31
N ARG A 27 -13.91 1.54 -11.10
CA ARG A 27 -14.77 2.69 -11.33
C ARG A 27 -15.77 2.46 -12.45
N ARG A 28 -15.38 1.73 -13.50
CA ARG A 28 -16.24 1.35 -14.63
C ARG A 28 -15.67 0.14 -15.38
N VAL A 29 -16.55 -0.72 -15.89
CA VAL A 29 -16.23 -1.70 -16.94
C VAL A 29 -16.95 -1.24 -18.21
N PHE A 30 -16.29 -1.33 -19.36
CA PHE A 30 -16.83 -0.88 -20.65
C PHE A 30 -16.16 -1.61 -21.81
N THR A 31 -16.82 -1.65 -22.97
CA THR A 31 -16.22 -2.18 -24.21
C THR A 31 -15.71 -1.02 -25.06
N SER A 32 -14.51 -1.14 -25.63
CA SER A 32 -13.94 -0.16 -26.56
C SER A 32 -14.69 -0.16 -27.90
N SER A 33 -14.50 0.87 -28.73
CA SER A 33 -15.01 0.89 -30.12
C SER A 33 -14.40 -0.20 -31.01
N ARG A 34 -13.30 -0.83 -30.57
CA ARG A 34 -12.66 -1.99 -31.23
C ARG A 34 -13.16 -3.34 -30.69
N GLY A 35 -14.05 -3.34 -29.69
CA GLY A 35 -14.56 -4.56 -29.05
C GLY A 35 -13.74 -5.07 -27.86
N ASP A 36 -12.68 -4.36 -27.44
CA ASP A 36 -11.87 -4.79 -26.29
C ASP A 36 -12.62 -4.55 -24.96
N GLU A 37 -12.66 -5.54 -24.07
CA GLU A 37 -13.13 -5.33 -22.70
C GLU A 37 -12.14 -4.51 -21.89
N CYS A 38 -12.59 -3.37 -21.37
CA CYS A 38 -11.78 -2.35 -20.72
C CYS A 38 -12.30 -2.06 -19.30
N MET A 39 -11.40 -1.61 -18.43
CA MET A 39 -11.72 -1.26 -17.04
C MET A 39 -11.07 0.07 -16.66
N LEU A 40 -11.85 0.98 -16.07
CA LEU A 40 -11.32 2.16 -15.40
C LEU A 40 -11.12 1.82 -13.92
N LEU A 41 -9.89 2.01 -13.45
CA LEU A 41 -9.49 1.82 -12.06
C LEU A 41 -9.17 3.18 -11.44
N CYS A 42 -9.47 3.33 -10.16
CA CYS A 42 -8.97 4.42 -9.33
C CYS A 42 -8.19 3.82 -8.15
N PRO A 43 -7.02 4.34 -7.77
CA PRO A 43 -6.39 3.99 -6.50
C PRO A 43 -7.38 4.15 -5.34
N VAL A 44 -7.28 3.30 -4.31
CA VAL A 44 -8.07 3.43 -3.07
C VAL A 44 -7.65 4.67 -2.28
N ASP A 45 -6.35 4.97 -2.30
CA ASP A 45 -5.74 6.09 -1.60
C ASP A 45 -5.68 7.34 -2.48
N THR A 46 -5.52 8.52 -1.87
CA THR A 46 -5.52 9.79 -2.59
C THR A 46 -4.22 9.95 -3.39
N PRO A 47 -4.24 10.18 -4.71
CA PRO A 47 -3.02 10.37 -5.50
C PRO A 47 -2.27 11.63 -5.07
N VAL A 48 -0.94 11.55 -5.01
CA VAL A 48 -0.06 12.68 -4.69
C VAL A 48 1.03 12.83 -5.74
N GLN A 49 1.49 14.07 -5.94
CA GLN A 49 2.59 14.41 -6.84
C GLN A 49 3.73 15.02 -6.04
N ILE A 50 4.95 14.51 -6.25
CA ILE A 50 6.17 15.05 -5.68
C ILE A 50 6.77 16.04 -6.68
N LEU A 51 7.06 17.26 -6.23
CA LEU A 51 7.65 18.32 -7.03
C LEU A 51 8.89 18.87 -6.32
N LYS A 52 9.89 19.27 -7.11
CA LYS A 52 11.15 19.87 -6.64
C LYS A 52 11.22 21.32 -7.07
N SER A 53 11.58 22.21 -6.14
CA SER A 53 11.73 23.63 -6.45
C SER A 53 12.90 23.87 -7.40
N THR A 54 12.71 24.78 -8.36
CA THR A 54 13.74 25.25 -9.30
C THR A 54 14.37 26.57 -8.85
N ASN A 55 14.29 26.88 -7.54
CA ASN A 55 14.71 28.12 -6.88
C ASN A 55 13.94 29.38 -7.32
N PHE A 56 13.97 29.70 -8.62
CA PHE A 56 13.38 30.91 -9.19
C PHE A 56 12.26 30.62 -10.19
N ASP A 57 12.29 29.48 -10.88
CA ASP A 57 11.30 29.12 -11.92
C ASP A 57 10.12 28.27 -11.39
N GLY A 58 9.85 28.35 -10.09
CA GLY A 58 8.76 27.62 -9.43
C GLY A 58 9.07 26.16 -9.08
N TRP A 59 8.35 25.23 -9.71
CA TRP A 59 8.30 23.80 -9.36
C TRP A 59 8.42 22.91 -10.60
N SER A 60 9.18 21.83 -10.47
CA SER A 60 9.43 20.85 -11.52
C SER A 60 9.05 19.43 -11.09
N ALA A 61 8.67 18.60 -12.05
CA ALA A 61 8.50 17.16 -11.83
C ALA A 61 9.86 16.50 -11.58
N VAL A 62 9.87 15.55 -10.66
CA VAL A 62 11.07 14.78 -10.28
C VAL A 62 11.13 13.50 -11.13
N ASN A 63 12.32 13.12 -11.60
CA ASN A 63 12.53 11.86 -12.33
C ASN A 63 12.70 10.67 -11.36
N ASP A 64 12.55 9.44 -11.86
CA ASP A 64 12.55 8.24 -11.01
C ASP A 64 13.80 8.08 -10.12
N GLU A 65 14.99 8.37 -10.67
CA GLU A 65 16.26 8.31 -9.94
C GLU A 65 16.33 9.33 -8.78
N GLU A 66 15.85 10.54 -9.02
CA GLU A 66 15.75 11.59 -8.00
C GLU A 66 14.61 11.33 -7.00
N VAL A 67 13.51 10.67 -7.41
CA VAL A 67 12.39 10.38 -6.51
C VAL A 67 12.81 9.39 -5.43
N GLU A 68 13.55 8.35 -5.74
CA GLU A 68 14.05 7.37 -4.74
C GLU A 68 14.83 8.06 -3.60
N ALA A 69 15.63 9.09 -3.91
CA ALA A 69 16.32 9.89 -2.91
C ALA A 69 15.39 10.80 -2.08
N ILE A 70 14.22 11.17 -2.61
CA ILE A 70 13.22 12.04 -1.97
C ILE A 70 12.16 11.26 -1.18
N ILE A 71 11.87 10.00 -1.52
CA ILE A 71 10.86 9.15 -0.84
C ILE A 71 10.98 9.19 0.70
N PRO A 72 12.18 9.06 1.33
CA PRO A 72 12.30 9.14 2.79
C PRO A 72 11.85 10.50 3.35
N ALA A 73 12.21 11.60 2.69
CA ALA A 73 11.84 12.95 3.10
C ALA A 73 10.35 13.25 2.86
N ALA A 74 9.78 12.79 1.75
CA ALA A 74 8.36 12.90 1.44
C ALA A 74 7.50 12.07 2.43
N THR A 75 7.95 10.86 2.77
CA THR A 75 7.31 10.01 3.78
C THR A 75 7.32 10.69 5.15
N TYR A 76 8.46 11.25 5.57
CA TYR A 76 8.57 12.00 6.83
C TYR A 76 7.71 13.28 6.83
N ALA A 77 7.60 13.98 5.71
CA ALA A 77 6.75 15.16 5.58
C ALA A 77 5.25 14.82 5.70
N LEU A 78 4.80 13.73 5.08
CA LEU A 78 3.42 13.24 5.23
C LEU A 78 3.14 12.72 6.65
N ALA A 79 4.11 12.05 7.28
CA ALA A 79 3.98 11.53 8.64
C ALA A 79 3.72 12.65 9.67
N LYS A 80 4.32 13.84 9.49
CA LYS A 80 4.05 15.03 10.32
C LYS A 80 2.60 15.52 10.30
N ILE A 81 1.81 15.10 9.31
CA ILE A 81 0.39 15.42 9.17
C ILE A 81 -0.49 14.16 9.18
N HIS A 82 -0.02 13.12 9.88
CA HIS A 82 -0.75 11.86 10.12
C HIS A 82 -1.16 11.11 8.84
N MET A 83 -0.35 11.25 7.78
CA MET A 83 -0.47 10.53 6.52
C MET A 83 0.76 9.65 6.25
N HIS A 84 0.55 8.56 5.52
CA HIS A 84 1.57 7.62 5.10
C HIS A 84 1.71 7.66 3.58
N LEU A 85 2.94 7.81 3.07
CA LEU A 85 3.24 7.70 1.66
C LEU A 85 3.15 6.23 1.23
N VAL A 86 2.18 5.90 0.40
CA VAL A 86 2.10 4.59 -0.27
C VAL A 86 2.65 4.76 -1.68
N TYR A 87 3.86 4.23 -1.90
CA TYR A 87 4.49 4.18 -3.21
C TYR A 87 4.16 2.85 -3.90
N SER A 88 3.89 2.91 -5.19
CA SER A 88 3.68 1.75 -6.06
C SER A 88 4.38 1.99 -7.39
N GLY A 89 4.65 0.94 -8.16
CA GLY A 89 5.23 1.07 -9.51
C GLY A 89 4.32 1.73 -10.55
N PHE A 90 3.15 2.26 -10.15
CA PHE A 90 2.21 2.97 -11.02
C PHE A 90 1.99 4.43 -10.60
N CYS A 91 1.92 4.71 -9.30
CA CYS A 91 1.75 6.05 -8.75
C CYS A 91 2.10 6.13 -7.26
N TYR A 92 2.28 7.37 -6.79
CA TYR A 92 2.33 7.72 -5.37
C TYR A 92 0.94 8.09 -4.87
N THR A 93 0.60 7.62 -3.69
CA THR A 93 -0.65 7.97 -3.00
C THR A 93 -0.39 8.27 -1.53
N ALA A 94 -1.24 9.09 -0.93
CA ALA A 94 -1.28 9.31 0.51
C ALA A 94 -2.45 8.51 1.10
N ARG A 95 -2.11 7.57 1.99
CA ARG A 95 -3.05 6.85 2.85
C ARG A 95 -2.98 7.47 4.23
N GLY A 96 -4.08 7.96 4.79
CA GLY A 96 -3.99 8.68 6.07
C GLY A 96 -5.33 8.99 6.70
N GLY A 97 -5.26 9.36 7.97
CA GLY A 97 -6.42 9.50 8.85
C GLY A 97 -6.18 8.87 10.22
N PHE A 98 -5.05 9.15 10.86
CA PHE A 98 -4.83 8.76 12.26
C PHE A 98 -5.21 9.88 13.21
N CYS A 99 -6.52 9.98 13.46
CA CYS A 99 -7.04 10.47 14.73
C CYS A 99 -7.31 9.25 15.60
N TYR A 100 -6.39 8.94 16.49
CA TYR A 100 -6.68 8.22 17.73
C TYR A 100 -6.52 9.28 18.85
N SER A 101 -7.27 9.27 19.96
CA SER A 101 -7.81 8.13 20.73
C SER A 101 -8.74 8.55 21.91
N GLU A 102 -9.23 7.59 22.73
CA GLU A 102 -9.44 7.79 24.19
C GLU A 102 -8.15 7.36 24.93
N GLU A 103 -7.09 8.17 24.79
CA GLU A 103 -5.68 7.82 25.05
C GLU A 103 -5.12 6.71 24.13
N ASP A 104 -3.93 6.92 23.55
CA ASP A 104 -3.47 6.30 22.27
C ASP A 104 -3.03 4.82 22.34
N ILE A 105 -3.83 4.05 23.08
CA ILE A 105 -4.03 2.60 23.14
C ILE A 105 -2.73 1.80 23.23
N ILE A 106 -2.36 1.53 24.48
CA ILE A 106 -1.31 0.60 24.86
C ILE A 106 -1.95 -0.61 25.55
N GLU A 107 -1.79 -1.81 25.01
CA GLU A 107 -1.58 -2.99 25.86
C GLU A 107 -0.70 -4.03 25.16
N PHE A 108 0.54 -4.19 25.64
CA PHE A 108 1.45 -5.24 25.18
C PHE A 108 1.26 -6.51 26.01
N ARG A 109 1.04 -7.64 25.34
CA ARG A 109 1.28 -8.98 25.93
C ARG A 109 2.28 -9.77 25.10
N THR A 110 3.54 -9.36 25.23
CA THR A 110 4.69 -10.02 24.61
C THR A 110 4.95 -11.38 25.28
N ALA A 111 4.43 -12.45 24.68
CA ALA A 111 4.85 -13.82 24.99
C ALA A 111 4.76 -14.72 23.75
N LEU A 112 5.50 -14.38 22.70
CA LEU A 112 5.84 -15.37 21.67
C LEU A 112 6.69 -16.47 22.31
N LYS A 113 6.10 -17.64 22.51
CA LYS A 113 6.83 -18.90 22.64
C LYS A 113 6.25 -19.94 21.69
N VAL A 114 6.60 -19.82 20.41
CA VAL A 114 6.56 -20.97 19.50
C VAL A 114 7.73 -21.87 19.89
N ILE A 115 7.46 -22.92 20.66
CA ILE A 115 8.36 -24.06 20.79
C ILE A 115 7.55 -25.33 20.52
N SER A 116 7.87 -25.92 19.38
CA SER A 116 7.84 -27.38 19.19
C SER A 116 9.21 -27.76 18.61
N PRO A 117 9.68 -29.02 18.70
CA PRO A 117 9.04 -30.20 19.29
C PRO A 117 9.89 -30.89 20.39
N GLN A 118 9.27 -31.76 21.20
CA GLN A 118 9.72 -33.14 21.47
C GLN A 118 8.93 -33.82 22.61
N GLY A 119 8.45 -35.04 22.36
CA GLY A 119 8.24 -36.09 23.37
C GLY A 119 7.01 -36.02 24.28
N ALA A 120 5.95 -36.76 23.95
CA ALA A 120 5.54 -37.97 24.69
C ALA A 120 4.15 -38.50 24.27
N LEU A 121 4.11 -39.82 24.01
CA LEU A 121 2.98 -40.77 24.04
C LEU A 121 1.53 -40.27 24.28
N ALA A 122 0.63 -40.66 23.35
CA ALA A 122 -0.64 -41.30 23.69
C ALA A 122 -0.36 -42.71 24.28
N PRO A 123 -1.23 -43.41 25.07
CA PRO A 123 -2.70 -43.53 24.96
C PRO A 123 -3.41 -43.11 26.29
N LYS A 124 -4.67 -43.42 26.67
CA LYS A 124 -5.64 -44.51 26.40
C LYS A 124 -7.10 -44.04 26.34
N ILE A 125 -7.99 -45.01 26.09
CA ILE A 125 -9.46 -44.98 26.18
C ILE A 125 -9.88 -45.94 27.33
N GLY A 126 -11.01 -45.68 27.99
CA GLY A 126 -11.66 -46.53 29.00
C GLY A 126 -11.54 -45.97 30.42
N GLU A 127 -12.53 -46.11 31.30
CA GLU A 127 -13.78 -46.91 31.22
C GLU A 127 -15.03 -46.10 30.82
#